data_AF-A0A1I6P0F8-F1
#
_entry.id   AF-A0A1I6P0F8-F1
#
_cell.length_a   1.000
_cell.length_b   1.000
_cell.length_c   1.000
_cell.angle_alpha   90.00
_cell.angle_beta   90.00
_cell.angle_gamma   90.00
#
_symmetry.space_group_name_H-M   'P 1'
#
loop_
_entity.id
_entity.type
_entity.pdbx_description
1 polymer ?
#
loop_
_entity_poly.entity_id
_entity_poly.type
_entity_poly.pdbx_seq_one_letter_code
_entity_poly.pdbx_strand_id
1 'polypeptide(L)' 'MINSAGDTVVDGNAFREVIEIAHQMQGSSAVSELLRLSAALLEHCAYELARSDTRGQVSRIILISAELERMARDAAVQ' A
#
# COMPACT_ATOMS: atom_id res chain seq x y z
N MET A 1 -15.21 -32.34 3.84
CA MET A 1 -15.41 -31.44 2.68
C MET A 1 -16.30 -30.32 3.17
N ILE A 2 -15.87 -29.07 3.29
CA ILE A 2 -15.19 -28.22 2.31
C ILE A 2 -14.18 -27.34 3.07
N ASN A 3 -12.89 -27.46 2.74
CA ASN A 3 -11.84 -26.59 3.29
C ASN A 3 -11.72 -25.40 2.34
N SER A 4 -12.45 -24.32 2.60
CA SER A 4 -12.33 -23.07 1.84
C SER A 4 -11.18 -22.23 2.41
N ALA A 5 -9.97 -22.77 2.33
CA ALA A 5 -8.76 -21.97 2.31
C ALA A 5 -8.64 -21.41 0.89
N GLY A 6 -9.43 -20.35 0.63
CA GLY A 6 -9.21 -19.48 -0.52
C GLY A 6 -7.84 -18.86 -0.33
N ASP A 7 -6.88 -19.39 -1.07
CA ASP A 7 -5.47 -19.08 -1.09
C ASP A 7 -5.28 -17.60 -1.49
N THR A 8 -5.44 -16.68 -0.54
CA THR A 8 -4.83 -15.34 -0.63
C THR A 8 -3.34 -15.51 -0.37
N VAL A 9 -2.66 -16.14 -1.34
CA VAL A 9 -1.22 -15.91 -1.53
C VAL A 9 -1.13 -14.46 -1.98
N VAL A 10 -1.19 -13.54 -1.01
CA VAL A 10 -0.64 -12.21 -1.17
C VAL A 10 0.76 -12.46 -1.70
N ASP A 11 1.04 -11.99 -2.92
CA ASP A 11 2.27 -12.28 -3.64
C ASP A 11 3.45 -11.87 -2.76
N GLY A 12 4.00 -12.83 -2.01
CA GLY A 12 4.98 -12.58 -0.94
C GLY A 12 6.26 -11.96 -1.50
N ASN A 13 6.43 -12.05 -2.82
CA ASN A 13 7.52 -11.43 -3.55
C ASN A 13 7.37 -9.89 -3.62
N ALA A 14 6.15 -9.38 -3.84
CA ALA A 14 5.89 -7.94 -3.91
C ALA A 14 6.10 -7.26 -2.54
N PHE A 15 5.67 -7.89 -1.45
CA PHE A 15 5.91 -7.37 -0.10
C PHE A 15 7.40 -7.35 0.26
N ARG A 16 8.15 -8.36 -0.17
CA ARG A 16 9.59 -8.43 0.05
C ARG A 16 10.33 -7.32 -0.69
N GLU A 17 9.96 -7.05 -1.93
CA GLU A 17 10.53 -5.94 -2.71
C GLU A 17 10.30 -4.59 -2.01
N VAL A 18 9.09 -4.35 -1.48
CA VAL A 18 8.78 -3.13 -0.71
C VAL A 18 9.66 -2.99 0.53
N ILE A 19 9.90 -4.08 1.26
CA ILE A 19 10.78 -4.09 2.44
C ILE A 19 12.24 -3.80 2.04
N GLU A 20 12.72 -4.41 0.95
CA GLU A 20 14.07 -4.18 0.44
C GLU A 20 14.26 -2.72 0.01
N ILE A 21 13.29 -2.13 -0.69
CA ILE A 21 13.30 -0.71 -1.07
C ILE A 21 13.30 0.18 0.17
N ALA A 22 12.43 -0.10 1.15
CA ALA A 22 12.35 0.70 2.39
C ALA A 22 13.67 0.68 3.18
N HIS A 23 14.38 -0.45 3.20
CA HIS A 23 15.70 -0.55 3.85
C HIS A 23 16.79 0.29 3.18
N GLN A 24 16.65 0.60 1.90
CA GLN A 24 17.61 1.41 1.15
C GLN A 24 17.34 2.92 1.27
N MET A 25 16.19 3.32 1.82
CA MET A 25 15.81 4.73 1.93
C MET A 25 16.66 5.48 2.96
N GLN A 26 17.25 6.60 2.53
CA GLN A 26 18.05 7.48 3.37
C GLN A 26 17.89 8.94 2.95
N GLY A 27 18.21 9.87 3.85
CA GLY A 27 18.16 11.31 3.57
C GLY A 27 16.75 11.90 3.56
N SER A 28 16.62 13.16 3.14
CA SER A 28 15.33 13.88 3.16
C SER A 28 14.30 13.29 2.18
N SER A 29 14.76 12.68 1.08
CA SER A 29 13.88 12.03 0.10
C SER A 29 13.20 10.77 0.64
N ALA A 30 13.76 10.13 1.67
CA ALA A 30 13.21 8.90 2.27
C ALA A 30 11.77 9.07 2.76
N VAL A 31 11.43 10.25 3.30
CA VAL A 31 10.07 10.53 3.79
C VAL A 31 9.07 10.53 2.62
N SER A 32 9.43 11.21 1.52
CA SER A 32 8.60 11.25 0.31
C SER A 32 8.43 9.85 -0.32
N GLU A 33 9.51 9.07 -0.38
CA GLU A 33 9.49 7.72 -0.93
C GLU A 33 8.68 6.73 -0.08
N LEU A 34 8.81 6.79 1.25
CA LEU A 34 8.06 5.94 2.16
C LEU A 34 6.55 6.24 2.11
N LEU A 35 6.18 7.52 1.98
CA LEU A 35 4.79 7.94 1.81
C LEU A 35 4.20 7.40 0.49
N ARG A 36 4.97 7.42 -0.62
CA ARG A 36 4.54 6.82 -1.90
C ARG A 36 4.37 5.30 -1.81
N LEU A 37 5.30 4.59 -1.19
CA LEU A 37 5.18 3.13 -0.99
C LEU A 37 3.94 2.81 -0.15
N SER A 38 3.68 3.59 0.90
CA SER A 38 2.53 3.40 1.77
C SER A 38 1.20 3.61 1.03
N ALA A 39 1.13 4.61 0.14
CA ALA A 39 -0.02 4.83 -0.74
C ALA A 39 -0.27 3.61 -1.64
N ALA A 40 0.77 3.12 -2.34
CA ALA A 40 0.67 1.96 -3.21
C ALA A 40 0.19 0.69 -2.48
N LEU A 41 0.67 0.45 -1.25
CA LEU A 41 0.20 -0.66 -0.42
C LEU A 41 -1.28 -0.52 -0.06
N LEU A 42 -1.73 0.68 0.30
CA LEU A 42 -3.14 0.93 0.64
C LEU A 42 -4.05 0.78 -0.59
N GLU A 43 -3.62 1.20 -1.78
CA GLU A 43 -4.36 0.94 -3.02
C GLU A 43 -4.49 -0.54 -3.31
N HIS A 44 -3.42 -1.32 -3.13
CA HIS A 44 -3.49 -2.77 -3.27
C HIS A 44 -4.46 -3.39 -2.26
N CYS A 45 -4.43 -2.93 -1.00
CA CYS A 45 -5.39 -3.36 0.02
C CYS A 45 -6.84 -2.99 -0.35
N ALA A 46 -7.06 -1.79 -0.88
CA ALA A 46 -8.38 -1.34 -1.32
C ALA A 46 -8.90 -2.19 -2.49
N TYR A 47 -8.03 -2.53 -3.44
CA TYR A 47 -8.35 -3.42 -4.56
C TYR A 47 -8.77 -4.81 -4.05
N GLU A 48 -7.97 -5.41 -3.16
CA GLU A 48 -8.27 -6.73 -2.60
C GLU A 48 -9.56 -6.72 -1.75
N LEU A 49 -9.80 -5.64 -0.99
CA LEU A 49 -11.03 -5.47 -0.23
C LEU A 49 -12.26 -5.25 -1.11
N ALA A 50 -12.12 -4.57 -2.25
CA ALA A 50 -13.19 -4.42 -3.23
C ALA A 50 -13.49 -5.75 -3.95
N ARG A 51 -12.47 -6.59 -4.11
CA ARG A 51 -12.55 -7.92 -4.72
C ARG A 51 -13.17 -8.97 -3.79
N SER A 52 -12.90 -8.90 -2.49
CA SER A 52 -13.66 -9.62 -1.48
C SER A 52 -15.02 -8.92 -1.30
N ASP A 53 -16.14 -9.59 -1.03
CA ASP A 53 -17.46 -8.92 -0.87
C ASP A 53 -17.57 -7.97 0.36
N THR A 54 -16.44 -7.58 0.95
CA THR A 54 -16.28 -6.68 2.09
C THR A 54 -16.20 -5.20 1.64
N ARG A 55 -17.31 -4.67 1.10
CA ARG A 55 -17.32 -3.33 0.45
C ARG A 55 -17.23 -2.13 1.39
N GLY A 56 -17.28 -2.33 2.71
CA GLY A 56 -17.54 -1.26 3.69
C GLY A 56 -16.42 -0.21 3.90
N GLN A 57 -15.20 -0.44 3.41
CA GLN A 57 -14.05 0.41 3.75
C GLN A 57 -13.18 0.83 2.55
N VAL A 58 -13.48 0.36 1.33
CA VAL A 58 -12.67 0.61 0.13
C VAL A 58 -12.49 2.10 -0.14
N SER A 59 -13.58 2.86 -0.18
CA SER A 59 -13.53 4.30 -0.47
C SER A 59 -12.68 5.08 0.54
N ARG A 60 -12.71 4.69 1.82
CA ARG A 60 -11.91 5.34 2.87
C ARG A 60 -10.42 5.05 2.66
N ILE A 61 -10.07 3.82 2.30
CA ILE A 61 -8.68 3.43 2.05
C ILE A 61 -8.12 4.16 0.83
N ILE A 62 -8.92 4.28 -0.25
CA ILE A 62 -8.54 5.05 -1.44
C ILE A 62 -8.26 6.52 -1.08
N LEU A 63 -9.13 7.15 -0.27
CA LEU A 63 -8.93 8.53 0.17
C LEU A 63 -7.66 8.70 1.00
N ILE A 64 -7.33 7.73 1.86
CA ILE A 64 -6.08 7.75 2.63
C ILE A 64 -4.87 7.55 1.70
N SER A 65 -4.94 6.67 0.71
CA SER A 65 -3.87 6.53 -0.30
C SER A 65 -3.60 7.86 -1.02
N ALA A 66 -4.66 8.51 -1.50
CA ALA A 66 -4.56 9.80 -2.20
C ALA A 66 -4.00 10.92 -1.31
N GLU A 67 -4.30 10.87 -0.01
CA GLU A 67 -3.73 11.78 0.99
C GLU A 67 -2.22 11.57 1.15
N LEU A 68 -1.77 10.32 1.29
CA LEU A 68 -0.35 9.98 1.39
C LEU A 68 0.44 10.38 0.13
N GLU A 69 -0.15 10.17 -1.05
CA GLU A 69 0.32 10.65 -2.34
C GLU A 69 0.54 12.18 -2.35
N ARG A 70 -0.42 12.95 -1.81
CA ARG A 70 -0.28 14.40 -1.69
C ARG A 70 0.85 14.76 -0.72
N MET A 71 0.87 14.17 0.47
CA MET A 71 1.92 14.40 1.46
C MET A 71 3.31 14.06 0.91
N ALA A 72 3.43 13.01 0.09
CA ALA A 72 4.68 12.63 -0.55
C ALA A 72 5.19 13.71 -1.51
N ARG A 73 4.29 14.35 -2.28
CA ARG A 73 4.63 15.48 -3.15
C ARG A 73 5.10 16.68 -2.32
N ASP A 74 4.40 17.00 -1.24
CA ASP A 74 4.75 18.11 -0.36
C ASP A 74 6.11 17.89 0.35
N ALA A 75 6.42 16.64 0.72
CA ALA A 75 7.70 16.27 1.31
C ALA A 75 8.86 16.28 0.31
N ALA A 76 8.61 16.09 -0.99
CA ALA A 76 9.65 16.12 -2.02
C ALA A 76 10.15 17.53 -2.36
N VAL A 77 9.40 18.56 -1.97
CA VAL A 77 9.69 19.98 -2.27
C VAL A 77 10.44 20.66 -1.11
N GLN A 78 10.60 19.98 0.03
CA GLN A 78 11.31 20.45 1.22
C GLN A 78 12.79 20.03 1.21
#